data_AF-A0A498KS61-F1
#
_entry.id   AF-A0A498KS61-F1
#
_cell.length_a   1.000
_cell.length_b   1.000
_cell.length_c   1.000
_cell.angle_alpha   90.00
_cell.angle_beta   90.00
_cell.angle_gamma   90.00
#
_symmetry.space_group_name_H-M   'P 1'
#
loop_
_entity.id
_entity.type
_entity.pdbx_description
1 polymer ?
#
loop_
_entity_poly.entity_id
_entity_poly.type
_entity_poly.pdbx_seq_one_letter_code
_entity_poly.pdbx_strand_id
1 'polypeptide(L)'
;MGLRDWVFGGDETALETANRLRGTAKESPGEVDVDRLVGLAVDPGEHAVSRAAANGVTALVEQRPGRLFDHVPELIEATMVLEGVGSKQRGAFARAVEHVADEDPSVVAPEADRLVDSLEAELEADKQPGSDVYIDPDKAAGLSHAAAAAGIDDATPLLERLRRHSEPTVSDAARAALREL
;
A
#
# COMPACT_ATOMS: atom_id res chain seq x y z
N MET A 1 -4.75 42.41 -37.40
CA MET A 1 -4.72 42.56 -35.94
C MET A 1 -5.46 41.38 -35.35
N GLY A 2 -4.72 40.40 -34.83
CA GLY A 2 -5.24 39.14 -34.30
C GLY A 2 -5.52 39.25 -32.81
N LEU A 3 -6.71 38.80 -32.40
CA LEU A 3 -7.17 38.67 -31.01
C LEU A 3 -8.03 37.42 -30.88
N ARG A 4 -7.51 36.28 -31.32
CA ARG A 4 -8.03 34.94 -31.04
C ARG A 4 -6.85 33.99 -31.01
N ASP A 5 -6.34 33.75 -29.81
CA ASP A 5 -5.64 32.54 -29.37
C ASP A 5 -5.01 32.84 -28.00
N TRP A 6 -5.86 32.81 -26.97
CA TRP A 6 -5.43 32.54 -25.61
C TRP A 6 -6.18 31.29 -25.18
N VAL A 7 -5.65 30.15 -25.61
CA VAL A 7 -6.03 28.83 -25.11
C VAL A 7 -5.54 28.78 -23.66
N PHE A 8 -6.46 28.83 -22.70
CA PHE A 8 -6.20 28.45 -21.31
C PHE A 8 -6.02 26.92 -21.26
N GLY A 9 -4.85 26.44 -21.70
CA GLY A 9 -4.33 25.13 -21.32
C GLY A 9 -3.47 25.34 -20.09
N GLY A 10 -4.10 25.40 -18.91
CA GLY A 10 -3.34 25.30 -17.66
C GLY A 10 -2.96 23.83 -17.50
N ASP A 11 -1.67 23.53 -17.47
CA ASP A 11 -1.18 22.17 -17.20
C ASP A 11 -1.76 21.71 -15.85
N GLU A 12 -2.54 20.63 -15.87
CA GLU A 12 -3.08 19.99 -14.65
C GLU A 12 -1.89 19.66 -13.74
N THR A 13 -1.91 20.16 -12.51
CA THR A 13 -0.84 19.85 -11.56
C THR A 13 -0.88 18.37 -11.17
N ALA A 14 0.25 17.81 -10.72
CA ALA A 14 0.29 16.43 -10.24
C ALA A 14 -0.70 16.19 -9.08
N LEU A 15 -0.92 17.20 -8.23
CA LEU A 15 -1.87 17.13 -7.13
C LEU A 15 -3.34 17.15 -7.59
N GLU A 16 -3.68 17.98 -8.58
CA GLU A 16 -5.02 17.97 -9.20
C GLU A 16 -5.28 16.61 -9.85
N THR A 17 -4.29 16.09 -10.59
CA THR A 17 -4.34 14.75 -11.19
C THR A 17 -4.60 13.67 -10.12
N ALA A 18 -3.82 13.64 -9.04
CA ALA A 18 -3.97 12.66 -7.97
C ALA A 18 -5.34 12.76 -7.28
N ASN A 19 -5.84 13.97 -7.03
CA ASN A 19 -7.17 14.17 -6.46
C ASN A 19 -8.28 13.72 -7.40
N ARG A 20 -8.16 13.98 -8.70
CA ARG A 20 -9.10 13.53 -9.73
C ARG A 20 -9.14 12.01 -9.79
N LEU A 21 -7.98 11.34 -9.89
CA LEU A 21 -7.90 9.88 -9.91
C LEU A 21 -8.46 9.25 -8.63
N ARG A 22 -8.18 9.85 -7.46
CA ARG A 22 -8.81 9.44 -6.20
C ARG A 22 -10.33 9.57 -6.24
N GLY A 23 -10.86 10.65 -6.82
CA GLY A 23 -12.30 10.84 -7.03
C GLY A 23 -12.89 9.75 -7.94
N THR A 24 -12.25 9.50 -9.08
CA THR A 24 -12.64 8.42 -10.01
C THR A 24 -12.59 7.05 -9.36
N ALA A 25 -11.55 6.73 -8.58
CA ALA A 25 -11.47 5.48 -7.84
C ALA A 25 -12.65 5.28 -6.88
N LYS A 26 -13.18 6.36 -6.29
CA LYS A 26 -14.35 6.32 -5.40
C LYS A 26 -15.67 6.21 -6.15
N GLU A 27 -15.85 7.02 -7.18
CA GLU A 27 -17.15 7.21 -7.84
C GLU A 27 -17.35 6.26 -9.03
N SER A 28 -16.27 5.87 -9.71
CA SER A 28 -16.28 5.10 -10.96
C SER A 28 -14.99 4.27 -11.09
N PRO A 29 -14.75 3.29 -10.20
CA PRO A 29 -13.48 2.56 -10.14
C PRO A 29 -13.10 1.80 -11.42
N GLY A 30 -14.07 1.52 -12.30
CA GLY A 30 -13.80 0.90 -13.61
C GLY A 30 -13.13 1.84 -14.62
N GLU A 31 -13.19 3.15 -14.40
CA GLU A 31 -12.69 4.19 -15.32
C GLU A 31 -11.35 4.78 -14.86
N VAL A 32 -10.86 4.37 -13.68
CA VAL A 32 -9.60 4.91 -13.17
C VAL A 32 -8.41 4.40 -13.98
N ASP A 33 -7.51 5.32 -14.33
CA ASP A 33 -6.19 5.02 -14.86
C ASP A 33 -5.32 4.52 -13.70
N VAL A 34 -5.16 3.19 -13.62
CA VAL A 34 -4.50 2.52 -12.49
C VAL A 34 -2.99 2.74 -12.55
N ASP A 35 -2.39 2.60 -13.73
CA ASP A 35 -0.95 2.83 -13.93
C ASP A 35 -0.54 4.21 -13.41
N ARG A 36 -1.30 5.24 -13.81
CA ARG A 36 -1.03 6.61 -13.39
C ARG A 36 -1.29 6.82 -11.90
N LEU A 37 -2.31 6.17 -11.34
CA LEU A 37 -2.62 6.26 -9.91
C LEU A 37 -1.50 5.64 -9.06
N VAL A 38 -1.05 4.43 -9.39
CA VAL A 38 0.04 3.73 -8.69
C VAL A 38 1.34 4.50 -8.85
N GLY A 39 1.67 4.94 -10.07
CA GLY A 39 2.88 5.74 -10.33
C GLY A 39 2.95 6.99 -9.47
N LEU A 40 1.84 7.75 -9.35
CA LEU A 40 1.79 8.93 -8.48
C LEU A 40 1.84 8.59 -6.98
N ALA A 41 1.37 7.41 -6.58
CA ALA A 41 1.36 7.00 -5.19
C ALA A 41 2.77 6.64 -4.70
N VAL A 42 3.56 5.98 -5.53
CA VAL A 42 4.92 5.51 -5.21
C VAL A 42 6.01 6.54 -5.51
N ASP A 43 5.69 7.63 -6.23
CA ASP A 43 6.63 8.71 -6.51
C ASP A 43 7.03 9.48 -5.22
N PRO A 44 8.33 9.55 -4.87
CA PRO A 44 8.80 10.26 -3.69
C PRO A 44 8.78 11.80 -3.81
N GLY A 45 8.51 12.36 -5.00
CA GLY A 45 8.70 13.78 -5.31
C GLY A 45 7.85 14.74 -4.47
N GLU A 46 6.53 14.53 -4.41
CA GLU A 46 5.62 15.37 -3.63
C GLU A 46 4.73 14.56 -2.67
N HIS A 47 4.99 14.71 -1.36
CA HIS A 47 4.21 14.06 -0.30
C HIS A 47 2.69 14.18 -0.44
N ALA A 48 2.20 15.36 -0.85
CA ALA A 48 0.77 15.61 -1.00
C ALA A 48 0.16 14.82 -2.16
N VAL A 49 0.91 14.68 -3.26
CA VAL A 49 0.54 13.90 -4.44
C VAL A 49 0.51 12.41 -4.09
N SER A 50 1.61 11.89 -3.55
CA SER A 50 1.71 10.49 -3.09
C SER A 50 0.58 10.14 -2.13
N ARG A 51 0.32 10.98 -1.13
CA ARG A 51 -0.77 10.75 -0.18
C ARG A 51 -2.14 10.77 -0.86
N ALA A 52 -2.41 11.71 -1.77
CA ALA A 52 -3.70 11.75 -2.47
C ALA A 52 -3.91 10.50 -3.33
N ALA A 53 -2.86 10.06 -4.03
CA ALA A 53 -2.86 8.87 -4.87
C ALA A 53 -2.96 7.58 -4.05
N ALA A 54 -2.23 7.43 -2.94
CA ALA A 54 -2.35 6.29 -2.03
C ALA A 54 -3.78 6.14 -1.47
N ASN A 55 -4.45 7.25 -1.14
CA ASN A 55 -5.88 7.20 -0.76
C ASN A 55 -6.78 6.76 -1.93
N GLY A 56 -6.39 7.04 -3.16
CA GLY A 56 -7.07 6.54 -4.36
C GLY A 56 -6.88 5.03 -4.52
N VAL A 57 -5.67 4.52 -4.27
CA VAL A 57 -5.36 3.08 -4.26
C VAL A 57 -6.24 2.37 -3.22
N THR A 58 -6.34 2.89 -2.00
CA THR A 58 -7.24 2.35 -0.96
C THR A 58 -8.70 2.35 -1.43
N ALA A 59 -9.19 3.46 -2.02
CA ALA A 59 -10.57 3.53 -2.50
C ALA A 59 -10.86 2.56 -3.67
N LEU A 60 -9.86 2.32 -4.51
CA LEU A 60 -9.96 1.38 -5.62
C LEU A 60 -10.00 -0.05 -5.12
N VAL A 61 -9.07 -0.42 -4.23
CA VAL A 61 -8.91 -1.80 -3.77
C VAL A 61 -10.11 -2.26 -2.93
N GLU A 62 -10.75 -1.37 -2.17
CA GLU A 62 -11.97 -1.69 -1.41
C GLU A 62 -13.18 -2.05 -2.29
N GLN A 63 -13.13 -1.71 -3.58
CA GLN A 63 -14.24 -1.95 -4.52
C GLN A 63 -13.89 -2.92 -5.65
N ARG A 64 -12.64 -2.89 -6.11
CA ARG A 64 -12.14 -3.62 -7.28
C ARG A 64 -10.68 -4.04 -7.07
N PRO A 65 -10.37 -4.96 -6.14
CA PRO A 65 -8.99 -5.40 -5.89
C PRO A 65 -8.29 -5.89 -7.16
N GLY A 66 -9.00 -6.65 -8.00
CA GLY A 66 -8.47 -7.20 -9.26
C GLY A 66 -7.95 -6.19 -10.28
N ARG A 67 -8.20 -4.89 -10.09
CA ARG A 67 -7.61 -3.83 -10.93
C ARG A 67 -6.13 -3.59 -10.61
N LEU A 68 -5.63 -4.07 -9.47
CA LEU A 68 -4.25 -3.87 -9.00
C LEU A 68 -3.36 -5.10 -9.18
N PHE A 69 -3.83 -6.18 -9.81
CA PHE A 69 -3.07 -7.42 -9.96
C PHE A 69 -1.70 -7.22 -10.62
N ASP A 70 -1.64 -6.40 -11.68
CA ASP A 70 -0.39 -6.11 -12.39
C ASP A 70 0.56 -5.19 -11.60
N HIS A 71 0.14 -4.68 -10.44
CA HIS A 71 0.90 -3.73 -9.62
C HIS A 71 1.29 -4.27 -8.23
N VAL A 72 1.05 -5.55 -7.96
CA VAL A 72 1.42 -6.17 -6.67
C VAL A 72 2.91 -5.98 -6.33
N PRO A 73 3.87 -6.19 -7.27
CA PRO A 73 5.28 -5.96 -6.98
C PRO A 73 5.57 -4.54 -6.49
N GLU A 74 5.03 -3.53 -7.19
CA GLU A 74 5.23 -2.11 -6.86
C GLU A 74 4.57 -1.73 -5.54
N LEU A 75 3.41 -2.30 -5.23
CA LEU A 75 2.71 -2.06 -3.96
C LEU A 75 3.51 -2.64 -2.79
N ILE A 76 4.06 -3.85 -2.91
CA ILE A 76 4.91 -4.45 -1.88
C ILE A 76 6.19 -3.64 -1.72
N GLU A 77 6.85 -3.25 -2.81
CA GLU A 77 8.03 -2.38 -2.75
C GLU A 77 7.73 -1.05 -2.06
N ALA A 78 6.58 -0.43 -2.33
CA ALA A 78 6.16 0.82 -1.71
C ALA A 78 5.81 0.70 -0.21
N THR A 79 5.64 -0.51 0.33
CA THR A 79 5.59 -0.73 1.78
C THR A 79 6.97 -0.65 2.45
N MET A 80 8.04 -0.86 1.68
CA MET A 80 9.41 -0.63 2.13
C MET A 80 9.72 0.87 2.10
N VAL A 81 10.67 1.30 2.92
CA VAL A 81 10.91 2.73 3.18
C VAL A 81 11.40 3.43 1.90
N LEU A 82 10.51 4.15 1.23
CA LEU A 82 10.87 5.18 0.27
C LEU A 82 11.10 6.50 1.03
N GLU A 83 12.22 7.18 0.79
CA GLU A 83 12.39 8.57 1.23
C GLU A 83 11.17 9.37 0.74
N GLY A 84 10.44 10.01 1.65
CA GLY A 84 9.25 10.77 1.27
C GLY A 84 7.91 10.03 1.43
N VAL A 85 7.87 8.74 1.74
CA VAL A 85 6.60 8.02 1.94
C VAL A 85 6.29 7.91 3.43
N GLY A 86 5.22 8.57 3.85
CA GLY A 86 4.77 8.59 5.24
C GLY A 86 4.21 7.22 5.68
N SER A 87 4.22 6.96 6.98
CA SER A 87 3.78 5.69 7.57
C SER A 87 2.38 5.27 7.07
N LYS A 88 1.44 6.23 7.05
CA LYS A 88 0.07 6.05 6.56
C LYS A 88 -0.02 5.58 5.11
N GLN A 89 0.87 6.05 4.24
CA GLN A 89 0.89 5.61 2.85
C GLN A 89 1.37 4.15 2.75
N ARG A 90 2.37 3.77 3.54
CA ARG A 90 2.83 2.38 3.61
C ARG A 90 1.74 1.43 4.14
N GLY A 91 0.98 1.87 5.13
CA GLY A 91 -0.21 1.14 5.59
C GLY A 91 -1.27 1.00 4.49
N ALA A 92 -1.51 2.05 3.69
CA ALA A 92 -2.43 1.99 2.56
C ALA A 92 -1.99 0.99 1.48
N PHE A 93 -0.69 0.89 1.19
CA PHE A 93 -0.15 -0.10 0.26
C PHE A 93 -0.27 -1.53 0.82
N ALA A 94 0.08 -1.74 2.09
CA ALA A 94 -0.07 -3.05 2.73
C ALA A 94 -1.53 -3.54 2.72
N ARG A 95 -2.47 -2.65 3.03
CA ARG A 95 -3.92 -2.93 2.92
C ARG A 95 -4.34 -3.26 1.49
N ALA A 96 -3.74 -2.61 0.49
CA ALA A 96 -4.03 -2.93 -0.90
C ALA A 96 -3.53 -4.33 -1.28
N VAL A 97 -2.33 -4.71 -0.83
CA VAL A 97 -1.80 -6.06 -1.04
C VAL A 97 -2.67 -7.11 -0.35
N GLU A 98 -3.14 -6.85 0.88
CA GLU A 98 -4.10 -7.70 1.60
C GLU A 98 -5.37 -7.96 0.77
N HIS A 99 -6.04 -6.91 0.30
CA HIS A 99 -7.27 -7.08 -0.46
C HIS A 99 -7.05 -7.78 -1.81
N VAL A 100 -5.88 -7.59 -2.43
CA VAL A 100 -5.50 -8.33 -3.63
C VAL A 100 -5.27 -9.81 -3.31
N ALA A 101 -4.59 -10.13 -2.21
CA ALA A 101 -4.39 -11.50 -1.76
C ALA A 101 -5.71 -12.19 -1.40
N ASP A 102 -6.66 -11.49 -0.79
CA ASP A 102 -8.00 -12.01 -0.47
C ASP A 102 -8.81 -12.34 -1.74
N GLU A 103 -8.68 -11.52 -2.79
CA GLU A 103 -9.37 -11.73 -4.07
C GLU A 103 -8.71 -12.86 -4.88
N ASP A 104 -7.38 -12.84 -5.00
CA ASP A 104 -6.61 -13.87 -5.70
C ASP A 104 -5.22 -14.06 -5.06
N PRO A 105 -5.09 -15.06 -4.16
CA PRO A 105 -3.83 -15.42 -3.52
C PRO A 105 -2.69 -15.71 -4.51
N SER A 106 -3.02 -16.22 -5.70
CA SER A 106 -2.02 -16.66 -6.68
C SER A 106 -1.26 -15.51 -7.33
N VAL A 107 -1.76 -14.28 -7.22
CA VAL A 107 -1.08 -13.07 -7.69
C VAL A 107 -0.04 -12.58 -6.67
N VAL A 108 -0.27 -12.82 -5.37
CA VAL A 108 0.64 -12.39 -4.29
C VAL A 108 1.67 -13.45 -3.92
N ALA A 109 1.31 -14.73 -4.01
CA ALA A 109 2.21 -15.85 -3.67
C ALA A 109 3.59 -15.81 -4.38
N PRO A 110 3.72 -15.40 -5.66
CA PRO A 110 5.03 -15.26 -6.31
C PRO A 110 5.94 -14.21 -5.67
N GLU A 111 5.38 -13.27 -4.91
CA GLU A 111 6.08 -12.17 -4.24
C GLU A 111 6.36 -12.46 -2.75
N ALA A 112 6.28 -13.73 -2.35
CA ALA A 112 6.43 -14.18 -0.97
C ALA A 112 7.70 -13.64 -0.30
N ASP A 113 8.85 -13.76 -0.97
CA ASP A 113 10.14 -13.29 -0.45
C ASP A 113 10.10 -11.79 -0.15
N ARG A 114 9.54 -10.97 -1.05
CA ARG A 114 9.43 -9.51 -0.86
C ARG A 114 8.48 -9.15 0.27
N LEU A 115 7.38 -9.89 0.43
CA LEU A 115 6.42 -9.67 1.50
C LEU A 115 7.05 -10.01 2.86
N VAL A 116 7.79 -11.11 2.95
CA VAL A 116 8.55 -11.52 4.13
C VAL A 116 9.62 -10.49 4.47
N ASP A 117 10.40 -10.03 3.49
CA ASP A 117 11.40 -8.97 3.66
C ASP A 117 10.77 -7.67 4.21
N SER A 118 9.58 -7.30 3.72
CA SER A 118 8.86 -6.11 4.19
C SER A 118 8.38 -6.24 5.64
N LEU A 119 7.89 -7.42 6.03
CA LEU A 119 7.53 -7.75 7.43
C LEU A 119 8.75 -7.72 8.35
N GLU A 120 9.88 -8.27 7.90
CA GLU A 120 11.12 -8.25 8.68
C GLU A 120 11.63 -6.83 8.86
N ALA A 121 11.67 -6.02 7.80
CA ALA A 121 12.07 -4.62 7.86
C ALA A 121 11.21 -3.82 8.86
N GLU A 122 9.91 -4.11 8.93
CA GLU A 122 9.01 -3.47 9.88
C GLU A 122 9.33 -3.84 11.34
N LEU A 123 9.63 -5.12 11.59
CA LEU A 123 10.05 -5.59 12.91
C LEU A 123 11.43 -5.07 13.34
N GLU A 124 12.35 -4.86 12.41
CA GLU A 124 13.68 -4.31 12.72
C GLU A 124 13.64 -2.79 12.96
N ALA A 125 12.71 -2.07 12.34
CA ALA A 125 12.49 -0.64 12.62
C ALA A 125 12.15 -0.39 14.09
N ASP A 126 11.30 -1.24 14.69
CA ASP A 126 10.89 -1.17 16.10
C ASP A 126 12.03 -1.43 17.09
N LYS A 127 13.07 -2.16 16.69
CA LYS A 127 14.16 -2.57 17.59
C LYS A 127 15.24 -1.52 17.82
N GLN A 128 15.30 -0.45 17.05
CA GLN A 128 16.43 0.48 17.11
C GLN A 128 16.36 1.35 18.38
N PRO A 129 17.29 1.18 19.34
CA PRO A 129 17.24 1.94 20.60
C PRO A 129 17.44 3.45 20.32
N GLY A 130 16.47 4.27 20.71
CA GLY A 130 16.49 5.72 20.46
C GLY A 130 15.98 6.13 19.08
N SER A 131 15.40 5.20 18.31
CA SER A 131 14.66 5.51 17.09
C SER A 131 13.26 6.02 17.44
N ASP A 132 12.87 7.14 16.83
CA ASP A 132 11.47 7.62 16.81
C ASP A 132 10.61 6.85 15.77
N VAL A 133 11.19 5.85 15.09
CA VAL A 133 10.50 4.99 14.13
C VAL A 133 9.88 3.81 14.87
N TYR A 134 8.58 3.89 15.07
CA TYR A 134 7.76 2.81 15.59
C TYR A 134 7.23 1.95 14.45
N ILE A 135 6.89 0.70 14.77
CA ILE A 135 6.06 -0.13 13.91
C ILE A 135 4.78 0.64 13.51
N ASP A 136 4.49 0.67 12.22
CA ASP A 136 3.21 1.14 11.70
C ASP A 136 2.18 0.01 11.82
N PRO A 137 1.15 0.17 12.66
CA PRO A 137 0.21 -0.90 12.94
C PRO A 137 -0.62 -1.30 11.71
N ASP A 138 -0.94 -0.34 10.84
CA ASP A 138 -1.74 -0.59 9.63
C ASP A 138 -0.91 -1.35 8.60
N LYS A 139 0.38 -1.00 8.45
CA LYS A 139 1.31 -1.74 7.60
C LYS A 139 1.50 -3.16 8.10
N ALA A 140 1.82 -3.34 9.38
CA ALA A 140 2.07 -4.66 9.95
C ALA A 140 0.82 -5.55 9.88
N ALA A 141 -0.38 -4.99 10.11
CA ALA A 141 -1.62 -5.73 9.97
C ALA A 141 -1.88 -6.16 8.52
N GLY A 142 -1.81 -5.22 7.56
CA GLY A 142 -2.04 -5.52 6.15
C GLY A 142 -1.06 -6.56 5.60
N LEU A 143 0.22 -6.45 5.93
CA LEU A 143 1.22 -7.45 5.52
C LEU A 143 0.97 -8.82 6.18
N SER A 144 0.54 -8.86 7.44
CA SER A 144 0.23 -10.12 8.12
C SER A 144 -0.94 -10.84 7.47
N HIS A 145 -2.01 -10.11 7.15
CA HIS A 145 -3.18 -10.66 6.47
C HIS A 145 -2.88 -11.06 5.03
N ALA A 146 -2.13 -10.25 4.30
CA ALA A 146 -1.67 -10.60 2.95
C ALA A 146 -0.84 -11.89 2.93
N ALA A 147 0.07 -12.08 3.90
CA ALA A 147 0.85 -13.31 4.01
C ALA A 147 -0.03 -14.54 4.23
N ALA A 148 -1.02 -14.43 5.12
CA ALA A 148 -1.95 -15.51 5.42
C ALA A 148 -2.86 -15.85 4.24
N ALA A 149 -3.48 -14.84 3.62
CA ALA A 149 -4.33 -15.01 2.45
C ALA A 149 -3.57 -15.65 1.27
N ALA A 150 -2.30 -15.28 1.09
CA ALA A 150 -1.41 -15.85 0.06
C ALA A 150 -0.84 -17.24 0.41
N GLY A 151 -1.05 -17.74 1.64
CA GLY A 151 -0.51 -19.04 2.08
C GLY A 151 1.01 -19.05 2.23
N ILE A 152 1.62 -17.94 2.67
CA ILE A 152 3.08 -17.80 2.79
C ILE A 152 3.55 -18.32 4.15
N ASP A 153 3.81 -19.61 4.23
CA ASP A 153 4.27 -20.30 5.46
C ASP A 153 5.56 -19.70 6.05
N ASP A 154 6.45 -19.19 5.19
CA ASP A 154 7.73 -18.58 5.59
C ASP A 154 7.55 -17.31 6.45
N ALA A 155 6.36 -16.69 6.43
CA ALA A 155 6.04 -15.56 7.31
C ALA A 155 5.79 -15.99 8.78
N THR A 156 5.56 -17.28 9.06
CA THR A 156 5.19 -17.80 10.38
C THR A 156 6.11 -17.33 11.52
N PRO A 157 7.45 -17.36 11.41
CA PRO A 157 8.34 -16.91 12.49
C PRO A 157 8.19 -15.41 12.80
N LEU A 158 7.86 -14.59 11.79
CA LEU A 158 7.65 -13.14 11.94
C LEU A 158 6.30 -12.88 12.61
N LEU A 159 5.24 -13.57 12.18
CA LEU A 159 3.91 -13.49 12.80
C LEU A 159 3.93 -13.94 14.27
N GLU A 160 4.71 -14.98 14.59
CA GLU A 160 4.95 -15.46 15.95
C GLU A 160 5.60 -14.41 16.87
N ARG A 161 6.40 -13.51 16.30
CA ARG A 161 6.95 -12.34 17.01
C ARG A 161 5.88 -11.24 17.14
N LEU A 162 5.20 -10.89 16.05
CA LEU A 162 4.17 -9.84 16.00
C LEU A 162 3.00 -10.13 16.95
N ARG A 163 2.56 -11.39 17.10
CA ARG A 163 1.47 -11.75 18.04
C ARG A 163 1.78 -11.45 19.52
N ARG A 164 3.05 -11.24 19.86
CA ARG A 164 3.54 -10.89 21.22
C ARG A 164 3.82 -9.39 21.36
N HIS A 165 3.62 -8.63 20.29
CA HIS A 165 3.83 -7.19 20.29
C HIS A 165 2.83 -6.50 21.23
N SER A 166 3.24 -5.36 21.81
CA SER A 166 2.42 -4.59 22.77
C SER A 166 1.26 -3.85 22.09
N GLU A 167 1.44 -3.45 20.83
CA GLU A 167 0.40 -2.81 20.02
C GLU A 167 -0.72 -3.79 19.66
N PRO A 168 -1.97 -3.58 20.12
CA PRO A 168 -3.07 -4.53 19.94
C PRO A 168 -3.35 -4.86 18.47
N THR A 169 -3.41 -3.85 17.59
CA THR A 169 -3.69 -4.02 16.15
C THR A 169 -2.70 -4.99 15.50
N VAL A 170 -1.41 -4.80 15.78
CA VAL A 170 -0.34 -5.68 15.29
C VAL A 170 -0.52 -7.09 15.84
N SER A 171 -0.74 -7.20 17.16
CA SER A 171 -0.80 -8.49 17.83
C SER A 171 -2.04 -9.30 17.42
N ASP A 172 -3.18 -8.66 17.19
CA ASP A 172 -4.43 -9.29 16.80
C ASP A 172 -4.41 -9.72 15.33
N ALA A 173 -3.88 -8.88 14.44
CA ALA A 173 -3.69 -9.23 13.03
C ALA A 173 -2.77 -10.46 12.88
N ALA A 174 -1.65 -10.49 13.59
CA ALA A 174 -0.74 -11.63 13.57
C ALA A 174 -1.39 -12.92 14.13
N ARG A 175 -2.25 -12.82 15.16
CA ARG A 175 -3.01 -13.97 15.68
C ARG A 175 -4.05 -14.46 14.68
N ALA A 176 -4.69 -13.57 13.94
CA ALA A 176 -5.65 -13.93 12.90
C ALA A 176 -4.92 -14.64 11.75
N ALA A 177 -3.85 -14.02 11.23
CA ALA A 177 -3.02 -14.58 10.16
C ALA A 177 -2.51 -16.01 10.49
N LEU A 178 -2.00 -16.23 11.71
CA LEU A 178 -1.54 -17.55 12.16
C LEU A 178 -2.63 -18.62 12.31
N ARG A 179 -3.92 -18.26 12.30
CA ARG A 179 -5.02 -19.23 12.32
C ARG A 179 -5.46 -19.65 10.92
N GLU A 180 -5.11 -18.85 9.93
CA GLU A 180 -5.50 -19.00 8.53
C GLU A 180 -4.44 -19.74 7.71
N LEU A 181 -3.16 -19.64 8.12
CA LEU A 181 -2.05 -20.51 7.69
C LEU A 181 -2.17 -21.92 8.30
#